data_AF-A0A7C5MTE4-F1
#
_entry.id   AF-A0A7C5MTE4-F1
#
_cell.length_a   1.000
_cell.length_b   1.000
_cell.length_c   1.000
_cell.angle_alpha   90.00
_cell.angle_beta   90.00
_cell.angle_gamma   90.00
#
_symmetry.space_group_name_H-M   'P 1'
#
loop_
_entity.id
_entity.type
_entity.pdbx_description
1 polymer ?
#
loop_
_entity_poly.entity_id
_entity_poly.type
_entity_poly.pdbx_seq_one_letter_code
_entity_poly.pdbx_strand_id
1 'polypeptide(L)'
;MKKFMESFSFVKAYNRLTEVLTDQRLAALGNAFVNFAYSLALSQKKGQPSGAKVKGATLAEAFRKAGLREYMPSRVSSHMLADAAEALFVYAWLQKHMTLEEFVAVLC
;
A
#
# COMPACT_ATOMS: atom_id res chain seq x y z
N MET A 1 -17.96 24.12 11.26
CA MET A 1 -17.54 22.86 10.61
C MET A 1 -16.13 23.01 10.03
N LYS A 2 -15.07 22.88 10.85
CA LYS A 2 -13.67 22.91 10.38
C LYS A 2 -12.79 22.23 11.45
N LYS A 3 -12.64 20.89 11.41
CA LYS A 3 -11.54 20.12 12.07
C LYS A 3 -11.68 18.60 11.85
N PHE A 4 -11.74 18.15 10.60
CA PHE A 4 -11.44 16.74 10.26
C PHE A 4 -10.25 16.73 9.30
N MET A 5 -9.19 17.43 9.70
CA MET A 5 -7.96 17.61 8.93
C MET A 5 -6.82 17.75 9.94
N GLU A 6 -6.51 16.66 10.62
CA GLU A 6 -5.17 16.49 11.14
C GLU A 6 -4.52 15.41 10.27
N SER A 7 -3.50 15.84 9.51
CA SER A 7 -2.48 14.94 9.01
C SER A 7 -2.10 14.01 10.16
N PHE A 8 -2.11 12.70 9.91
CA PHE A 8 -1.71 11.73 10.90
C PHE A 8 -0.35 12.14 11.48
N SER A 9 -0.28 12.39 12.79
CA SER A 9 0.93 12.95 13.43
C SER A 9 2.18 12.11 13.24
N PHE A 10 2.01 10.83 12.93
CA PHE A 10 3.09 9.88 12.63
C PHE A 10 3.53 9.86 11.16
N VAL A 11 2.80 10.53 10.26
CA VAL A 11 3.07 10.54 8.82
C VAL A 11 3.97 11.72 8.48
N LYS A 12 5.18 11.38 8.04
CA LYS A 12 6.15 12.36 7.57
C LYS A 12 5.90 12.70 6.10
N ALA A 13 6.22 13.94 5.71
CA ALA A 13 6.43 14.26 4.30
C ALA A 13 7.82 13.72 3.91
N TYR A 14 7.85 12.87 2.89
CA TYR A 14 9.11 12.35 2.35
C TYR A 14 9.50 13.15 1.12
N ASN A 15 10.79 13.42 0.96
CA ASN A 15 11.30 14.20 -0.16
C ASN A 15 11.69 13.33 -1.35
N ARG A 16 11.87 12.02 -1.11
CA ARG A 16 12.25 11.04 -2.13
C ARG A 16 11.37 9.80 -2.02
N LEU A 17 10.96 9.27 -3.17
CA LEU A 17 10.16 8.04 -3.24
C LEU A 17 10.86 6.86 -2.54
N THR A 18 12.19 6.75 -2.69
CA THR A 18 13.02 5.75 -2.00
C THR A 18 12.81 5.72 -0.49
N GLU A 19 12.56 6.86 0.15
CA GLU A 19 12.37 6.92 1.60
C GLU A 19 11.03 6.31 2.02
N VAL A 20 9.96 6.53 1.24
CA VAL A 20 8.67 5.88 1.44
C VAL A 20 8.80 4.37 1.24
N LEU A 21 9.42 3.96 0.14
CA LEU A 21 9.54 2.55 -0.26
C LEU A 21 10.40 1.72 0.70
N THR A 22 11.24 2.35 1.51
CA THR A 22 12.13 1.66 2.47
C THR A 22 11.69 1.83 3.93
N ASP A 23 10.58 2.54 4.19
CA ASP A 23 10.06 2.72 5.54
C ASP A 23 9.31 1.47 6.03
N GLN A 24 9.96 0.74 6.93
CA GLN A 24 9.45 -0.50 7.51
C GLN A 24 8.21 -0.30 8.39
N ARG A 25 8.02 0.88 8.99
CA ARG A 25 6.84 1.17 9.80
C ARG A 25 5.64 1.45 8.92
N LEU A 26 5.85 2.14 7.79
CA LEU A 26 4.81 2.27 6.76
C LEU A 26 4.49 0.92 6.14
N ALA A 27 5.47 0.08 5.82
CA ALA A 27 5.22 -1.28 5.32
C ALA A 27 4.36 -2.11 6.28
N ALA A 28 4.66 -2.09 7.58
CA ALA A 28 3.88 -2.81 8.58
C ALA A 28 2.41 -2.37 8.63
N LEU A 29 2.13 -1.07 8.57
CA LEU A 29 0.76 -0.55 8.48
C LEU A 29 0.14 -0.87 7.11
N GLY A 30 0.95 -0.80 6.05
CA GLY A 30 0.57 -1.09 4.67
C GLY A 30 0.11 -2.52 4.46
N ASN A 31 0.76 -3.49 5.07
CA ASN A 31 0.32 -4.88 5.05
C ASN A 31 -1.13 -5.01 5.56
N ALA A 32 -1.47 -4.34 6.67
CA ALA A 32 -2.84 -4.36 7.19
C ALA A 32 -3.82 -3.66 6.22
N PHE A 33 -3.44 -2.50 5.70
CA PHE A 33 -4.24 -1.72 4.75
C PHE A 33 -4.52 -2.50 3.45
N VAL A 34 -3.50 -3.07 2.83
CA VAL A 34 -3.58 -3.83 1.58
C VAL A 34 -4.45 -5.05 1.73
N ASN A 35 -4.28 -5.81 2.82
CA ASN A 35 -5.11 -6.97 3.10
C ASN A 35 -6.58 -6.58 3.29
N PHE A 36 -6.85 -5.44 3.94
CA PHE A 36 -8.20 -4.94 4.10
C PHE A 36 -8.82 -4.51 2.77
N ALA A 37 -8.13 -3.68 1.98
CA ALA A 37 -8.60 -3.25 0.65
C ALA A 37 -8.86 -4.45 -0.28
N TYR A 38 -7.96 -5.44 -0.29
CA TYR A 38 -8.14 -6.67 -1.07
C TYR A 38 -9.32 -7.51 -0.56
N SER A 39 -9.49 -7.62 0.76
CA SER A 39 -10.64 -8.33 1.35
C SER A 39 -11.97 -7.66 1.01
N LEU A 40 -12.01 -6.32 0.98
CA LEU A 40 -13.18 -5.57 0.54
C LEU A 40 -13.49 -5.81 -0.94
N ALA A 41 -12.50 -5.72 -1.83
CA ALA A 41 -12.68 -6.01 -3.25
C ALA A 41 -13.18 -7.44 -3.48
N LEU A 42 -12.63 -8.41 -2.74
CA LEU A 42 -13.08 -9.80 -2.78
C LEU A 42 -14.51 -9.96 -2.26
N SER A 43 -14.89 -9.23 -1.22
CA SER A 43 -16.24 -9.25 -0.65
C SER A 43 -17.26 -8.71 -1.64
N GLN A 44 -16.95 -7.59 -2.31
CA GLN A 44 -17.79 -7.02 -3.36
C GLN A 44 -17.97 -7.99 -4.53
N LYS A 45 -16.86 -8.58 -5.01
CA LYS A 45 -16.90 -9.57 -6.10
C LYS A 45 -17.72 -10.82 -5.77
N LYS A 46 -17.73 -11.24 -4.49
CA LYS A 46 -18.48 -12.41 -4.03
C LYS A 46 -19.91 -12.11 -3.58
N GLY A 47 -20.26 -10.85 -3.37
CA GLY A 47 -21.55 -10.45 -2.79
C GLY A 47 -21.71 -10.81 -1.31
N GLN A 48 -20.63 -11.16 -0.60
CA GLN A 48 -20.68 -11.51 0.83
C GLN A 48 -19.38 -11.12 1.55
N PRO A 49 -19.43 -10.73 2.84
CA PRO A 49 -18.23 -10.42 3.62
C PRO A 49 -17.20 -11.56 3.58
N SER A 50 -15.98 -11.23 3.17
CA SER A 50 -14.88 -12.18 2.96
C SER A 50 -13.55 -11.56 3.38
N GLY A 51 -12.64 -12.39 3.89
CA GLY A 51 -11.28 -11.98 4.25
C GLY A 51 -10.24 -12.78 3.49
N ALA A 52 -9.19 -12.12 3.01
CA ALA A 52 -8.04 -12.78 2.40
C ALA A 52 -6.76 -11.98 2.61
N LYS A 53 -5.64 -12.70 2.75
CA LYS A 53 -4.32 -12.09 2.75
C LYS A 53 -3.70 -12.13 1.36
N VAL A 54 -3.12 -11.02 0.94
CA VAL A 54 -2.35 -10.95 -0.31
C VAL A 54 -1.01 -11.64 -0.08
N LYS A 55 -0.59 -12.49 -1.02
CA LYS A 55 0.72 -13.13 -0.94
C LYS A 55 1.81 -12.11 -1.27
N GLY A 56 2.84 -12.01 -0.43
CA GLY A 56 3.96 -11.08 -0.69
C GLY A 56 4.64 -11.29 -2.05
N ALA A 57 4.70 -12.54 -2.54
CA ALA A 57 5.21 -12.82 -3.89
C ALA A 57 4.41 -12.10 -4.99
N THR A 58 3.08 -12.02 -4.86
CA THR A 58 2.20 -11.30 -5.80
C THR A 58 2.46 -9.80 -5.76
N LEU A 59 2.63 -9.22 -4.56
CA LEU A 59 2.97 -7.80 -4.42
C LEU A 59 4.34 -7.47 -5.01
N ALA A 60 5.35 -8.30 -4.71
CA ALA A 60 6.69 -8.14 -5.25
C ALA A 60 6.72 -8.22 -6.79
N GLU A 61 5.94 -9.14 -7.37
CA GLU A 61 5.80 -9.25 -8.83
C GLU A 61 5.09 -8.04 -9.43
N ALA A 62 3.98 -7.60 -8.83
CA ALA A 62 3.26 -6.39 -9.26
C ALA A 62 4.16 -5.16 -9.22
N PHE A 63 4.95 -5.00 -8.16
CA PHE A 63 5.90 -3.90 -7.99
C PHE A 63 6.99 -3.90 -9.08
N ARG A 64 7.50 -5.08 -9.47
CA ARG A 64 8.45 -5.21 -10.59
C ARG A 64 7.78 -4.87 -11.93
N LYS A 65 6.58 -5.38 -12.18
CA LYS A 65 5.83 -5.14 -13.41
C LYS A 65 5.45 -3.66 -13.59
N ALA A 66 5.25 -2.95 -12.49
CA ALA A 66 5.01 -1.50 -12.47
C ALA A 66 6.27 -0.66 -12.76
N GLY A 67 7.43 -1.27 -12.99
CA GLY A 67 8.70 -0.56 -13.22
C GLY A 67 9.31 0.05 -11.95
N LEU A 68 8.65 -0.07 -10.79
CA LEU A 68 9.05 0.64 -9.56
C LEU A 68 10.33 0.10 -8.91
N ARG A 69 10.82 -1.05 -9.39
CA ARG A 69 12.10 -1.64 -8.94
C ARG A 69 13.28 -0.70 -9.13
N GLU A 70 13.26 0.20 -10.11
CA GLU A 70 14.36 1.15 -10.37
C GLU A 70 14.54 2.18 -9.23
N TYR A 71 13.46 2.47 -8.49
CA TYR A 71 13.48 3.35 -7.32
C TYR A 71 13.92 2.62 -6.05
N MET A 72 14.34 1.36 -6.12
CA MET A 72 14.81 0.59 -4.97
C MET A 72 16.34 0.50 -4.97
N PRO A 73 16.97 0.40 -3.79
CA PRO A 73 18.41 0.14 -3.68
C PRO A 73 18.87 -1.06 -4.52
N SER A 74 20.16 -1.11 -4.87
CA SER A 74 20.71 -2.11 -5.77
C SER A 74 20.50 -3.54 -5.25
N ARG A 75 20.67 -3.76 -3.94
CA ARG A 75 20.49 -5.06 -3.28
C ARG A 75 19.11 -5.14 -2.63
N VAL A 76 18.15 -5.78 -3.31
CA VAL A 76 16.81 -6.01 -2.75
C VAL A 76 16.30 -7.43 -2.93
N SER A 77 15.71 -7.96 -1.86
CA SER A 77 15.03 -9.25 -1.83
C SER A 77 13.58 -9.12 -2.32
N SER A 78 12.94 -10.24 -2.65
CA SER A 78 11.53 -10.23 -3.02
C SER A 78 10.62 -9.78 -1.87
N HIS A 79 11.02 -10.03 -0.62
CA HIS A 79 10.28 -9.57 0.55
C HIS A 79 10.30 -8.04 0.64
N MET A 80 11.46 -7.40 0.47
CA MET A 80 11.56 -5.94 0.51
C MET A 80 10.78 -5.25 -0.61
N LEU A 81 10.58 -5.92 -1.76
CA LEU A 81 9.72 -5.38 -2.82
C LEU A 81 8.24 -5.46 -2.47
N ALA A 82 7.81 -6.49 -1.73
CA ALA A 82 6.45 -6.57 -1.21
C ALA A 82 6.22 -5.46 -0.18
N ASP A 83 7.14 -5.33 0.77
CA ASP A 83 7.08 -4.30 1.82
C ASP A 83 7.05 -2.89 1.23
N ALA A 84 7.84 -2.65 0.17
CA ALA A 84 7.85 -1.38 -0.55
C ALA A 84 6.49 -1.07 -1.21
N ALA A 85 5.82 -2.07 -1.78
CA ALA A 85 4.48 -1.91 -2.32
C ALA A 85 3.46 -1.57 -1.21
N GLU A 86 3.53 -2.27 -0.08
CA GLU A 86 2.69 -2.04 1.08
C GLU A 86 2.87 -0.62 1.64
N ALA A 87 4.11 -0.18 1.81
CA ALA A 87 4.44 1.16 2.27
C ALA A 87 3.92 2.23 1.31
N LEU A 88 4.08 2.02 0.00
CA LEU A 88 3.61 2.96 -1.02
C LEU A 88 2.09 3.13 -0.99
N PHE A 89 1.35 2.02 -0.94
CA PHE A 89 -0.11 2.07 -0.98
C PHE A 89 -0.71 2.78 0.23
N VAL A 90 -0.23 2.45 1.43
CA VAL A 90 -0.73 3.14 2.61
C VAL A 90 -0.30 4.60 2.65
N TYR A 91 0.91 4.91 2.19
CA TYR A 91 1.36 6.31 2.12
C TYR A 91 0.48 7.15 1.20
N ALA A 92 0.13 6.63 0.02
CA ALA A 92 -0.78 7.30 -0.91
C ALA A 92 -2.15 7.59 -0.27
N TRP A 93 -2.70 6.64 0.50
CA TRP A 93 -3.95 6.83 1.24
C TRP A 93 -3.83 7.84 2.39
N LEU A 94 -2.75 7.76 3.17
CA LEU A 94 -2.47 8.66 4.29
C LEU A 94 -2.31 10.11 3.82
N GLN A 95 -1.69 10.32 2.65
CA GLN A 95 -1.51 11.62 2.00
C GLN A 95 -2.72 12.07 1.16
N LYS A 96 -3.81 11.29 1.14
CA LYS A 96 -5.03 11.60 0.37
C LYS A 96 -4.80 11.71 -1.14
N HIS A 97 -3.77 11.05 -1.66
CA HIS A 97 -3.59 10.88 -3.10
C HIS A 97 -4.56 9.87 -3.69
N MET A 98 -5.10 8.97 -2.86
CA MET A 98 -6.03 7.94 -3.29
C MET A 98 -6.94 7.53 -2.13
N THR A 99 -8.22 7.30 -2.39
CA THR A 99 -9.21 6.85 -1.39
C THR A 99 -9.24 5.32 -1.29
N LEU A 100 -9.82 4.78 -0.21
CA LEU A 100 -9.98 3.33 -0.08
C LEU A 100 -10.89 2.77 -1.18
N GLU A 101 -11.93 3.51 -1.53
CA GLU A 101 -12.87 3.18 -2.58
C GLU A 101 -12.18 3.09 -3.95
N GLU A 102 -11.26 4.01 -4.24
CA GLU A 102 -10.43 3.95 -5.45
C GLU A 102 -9.49 2.74 -5.45
N PHE A 103 -8.88 2.39 -4.30
CA PHE A 103 -8.07 1.16 -4.19
C PHE A 103 -8.89 -0.09 -4.47
N VAL A 104 -10.11 -0.16 -3.95
CA VAL A 104 -11.01 -1.28 -4.18
C VAL A 104 -11.45 -1.35 -5.65
N ALA A 105 -11.81 -0.21 -6.24
CA ALA A 105 -12.29 -0.13 -7.63
C ALA A 105 -11.25 -0.61 -8.65
N VAL A 106 -9.96 -0.36 -8.42
CA VAL A 106 -8.87 -0.84 -9.29
C VAL A 106 -8.70 -2.37 -9.24
N LEU A 107 -9.18 -3.03 -8.18
CA LEU A 107 -9.05 -4.48 -7.97
C LEU A 107 -10.28 -5.29 -8.46
N CYS A 108 -11.38 -4.63 -8.81
CA CYS A 108 -12.64 -5.24 -9.22
C CYS A 108 -12.74 -5.43 -10.73
#